data_AF-A0A151SYV3-F1
#
_entry.id   AF-A0A151SYV3-F1
#
_cell.length_a   1.000
_cell.length_b   1.000
_cell.length_c   1.000
_cell.angle_alpha   90.00
_cell.angle_beta   90.00
_cell.angle_gamma   90.00
#
_symmetry.space_group_name_H-M   'P 1'
#
loop_
_entity.id
_entity.type
_entity.pdbx_description
1 polymer ?
#
loop_
_entity_poly.entity_id
_entity_poly.type
_entity_poly.pdbx_seq_one_letter_code
_entity_poly.pdbx_strand_id
1 'polypeptide(L)'
;TPVKSLKGSHYYVTFIDDPTRKIWVYFLKNKSDVFFMFKRWKEKVETQTNLKFKSLKSNYGGEYDNQKFKNFCSKNLIRMIKTIPRTPEQNGVSERMNKNLNERARCIRIQSGLPKVF
;
A
#
# COMPACT_ATOMS: atom_id res chain seq x y z
N THR A 1 19.05 3.91 8.69
CA THR A 1 18.04 2.97 9.23
C THR A 1 16.67 3.60 9.13
N PRO A 2 15.60 2.88 8.76
CA PRO A 2 14.25 3.46 8.71
C PRO A 2 13.84 3.94 10.10
N VAL A 3 13.33 5.16 10.20
CA VAL A 3 12.97 5.77 11.48
C VAL A 3 11.49 5.56 11.79
N LYS A 4 11.22 5.27 13.06
CA LYS A 4 9.89 5.02 13.59
C LYS A 4 9.03 6.28 13.48
N SER A 5 7.77 6.10 13.10
CA SER A 5 6.74 7.12 13.30
C SER A 5 6.53 7.39 14.79
N LEU A 6 5.80 8.45 15.11
CA LEU A 6 5.46 8.85 16.48
C LEU A 6 4.72 7.73 17.26
N LYS A 7 4.09 6.78 16.55
CA LYS A 7 3.42 5.60 17.11
C LYS A 7 4.21 4.29 16.93
N GLY A 8 5.48 4.38 16.57
CA GLY A 8 6.39 3.23 16.48
C GLY A 8 6.30 2.40 15.20
N SER A 9 5.69 2.92 14.12
CA SER A 9 5.60 2.24 12.83
C SER A 9 6.82 2.51 11.95
N HIS A 10 7.36 1.51 11.27
CA HIS A 10 8.54 1.66 10.39
C HIS A 10 8.18 1.69 8.91
N TYR A 11 6.98 1.22 8.57
CA TYR A 11 6.53 1.06 7.20
C TYR A 11 5.15 1.68 7.04
N TYR A 12 4.78 1.97 5.80
CA TYR A 12 3.39 2.20 5.43
C TYR A 12 3.09 1.43 4.17
N VAL A 13 1.81 1.11 3.97
CA VAL A 13 1.30 0.52 2.74
C VAL A 13 0.25 1.47 2.15
N THR A 14 0.27 1.60 0.84
CA THR A 14 -0.75 2.32 0.08
C THR A 14 -1.57 1.34 -0.74
N PHE A 15 -2.89 1.42 -0.61
CA PHE A 15 -3.81 0.77 -1.53
C PHE A 15 -4.44 1.86 -2.39
N ILE A 16 -4.49 1.64 -3.69
CA ILE A 16 -4.95 2.62 -4.67
C ILE A 16 -6.01 1.96 -5.52
N ASP A 17 -7.18 2.57 -5.58
CA ASP A 17 -8.20 2.19 -6.54
C ASP A 17 -7.88 2.81 -7.90
N ASP A 18 -7.70 1.98 -8.92
CA ASP A 18 -7.21 2.43 -10.23
C ASP A 18 -8.22 3.35 -10.96
N PRO A 19 -9.54 3.05 -10.97
CA PRO A 19 -10.54 3.92 -11.60
C PRO A 19 -10.74 5.26 -10.88
N THR A 20 -10.93 5.25 -9.55
CA THR A 20 -11.26 6.48 -8.81
C THR A 20 -10.03 7.27 -8.34
N ARG A 21 -8.84 6.67 -8.43
CA ARG A 21 -7.59 7.19 -7.84
C ARG A 21 -7.67 7.40 -6.33
N LYS A 22 -8.68 6.83 -5.65
CA LYS A 22 -8.80 6.89 -4.20
C LYS A 22 -7.64 6.11 -3.56
N ILE A 23 -7.05 6.71 -2.53
CA ILE A 23 -5.88 6.15 -1.84
C ILE A 23 -6.20 5.92 -0.38
N TRP A 24 -5.79 4.76 0.11
CA TRP A 24 -5.78 4.43 1.52
C TRP A 24 -4.34 4.24 1.96
N VAL A 25 -3.96 4.88 3.07
CA VAL A 25 -2.62 4.79 3.66
C VAL A 25 -2.74 4.15 5.03
N TYR A 26 -1.95 3.10 5.28
CA TYR A 26 -1.92 2.42 6.57
C TYR A 26 -0.48 2.30 7.07
N PHE A 27 -0.24 2.68 8.32
CA PHE A 27 1.06 2.53 8.98
C PHE A 27 1.21 1.11 9.56
N LEU A 28 2.39 0.53 9.37
CA LEU A 28 2.71 -0.85 9.75
C LEU A 28 3.98 -0.89 10.61
N LYS A 29 4.00 -1.80 11.59
CA LYS A 29 5.19 -2.02 12.41
C LYS A 29 6.20 -2.90 11.68
N ASN A 30 5.72 -3.94 10.99
CA ASN A 30 6.50 -4.88 10.21
C ASN A 30 5.97 -4.99 8.77
N LYS A 31 6.84 -5.33 7.81
CA LYS A 31 6.43 -5.63 6.43
C LYS A 31 5.48 -6.83 6.34
N SER A 32 5.60 -7.79 7.26
CA SER A 32 4.72 -8.97 7.32
C SER A 32 3.26 -8.62 7.64
N ASP A 33 3.00 -7.43 8.20
CA ASP A 33 1.66 -6.99 8.59
C ASP A 33 0.78 -6.64 7.37
N VAL A 34 1.38 -6.48 6.19
CA VAL A 34 0.69 -6.12 4.93
C VAL A 34 -0.46 -7.08 4.63
N PHE A 35 -0.27 -8.39 4.82
CA PHE A 35 -1.31 -9.38 4.52
C PHE A 35 -2.56 -9.19 5.39
N PHE A 36 -2.38 -9.02 6.70
CA PHE A 36 -3.48 -8.81 7.62
C PHE A 36 -4.20 -7.48 7.31
N MET A 37 -3.43 -6.43 7.05
CA MET A 37 -3.98 -5.13 6.69
C MET A 37 -4.77 -5.20 5.38
N PHE A 38 -4.28 -5.92 4.37
CA PHE A 38 -4.95 -6.11 3.10
C PHE A 38 -6.31 -6.79 3.26
N LYS A 39 -6.40 -7.87 4.05
CA LYS A 39 -7.67 -8.56 4.30
C LYS A 39 -8.71 -7.62 4.91
N ARG A 40 -8.31 -6.90 5.96
CA ARG A 40 -9.18 -5.93 6.64
C ARG A 40 -9.60 -4.78 5.72
N TRP A 41 -8.67 -4.28 4.91
CA TRP A 41 -8.95 -3.23 3.95
C TRP A 41 -9.93 -3.69 2.87
N LYS A 42 -9.74 -4.88 2.28
CA LYS A 42 -10.65 -5.49 1.31
C LYS A 42 -12.07 -5.55 1.86
N GLU A 43 -12.26 -6.18 3.02
CA GLU A 43 -13.57 -6.33 3.66
C GLU A 43 -14.23 -4.95 3.88
N LYS A 44 -13.47 -3.98 4.41
CA LYS A 44 -13.96 -2.62 4.61
C LYS A 44 -14.42 -1.97 3.31
N VAL A 45 -13.63 -2.03 2.24
CA VAL A 45 -13.96 -1.39 0.96
C VAL A 45 -15.15 -2.07 0.31
N GLU A 46 -15.20 -3.40 0.30
CA GLU A 46 -16.32 -4.15 -0.28
C GLU A 46 -17.62 -3.85 0.48
N THR A 47 -17.61 -3.80 1.81
CA THR A 47 -18.79 -3.43 2.61
C THR A 47 -19.22 -1.98 2.39
N GLN A 48 -18.29 -1.04 2.29
CA GLN A 48 -18.63 0.39 2.13
C GLN A 48 -19.14 0.73 0.73
N THR A 49 -18.72 -0.02 -0.29
CA THR A 49 -19.07 0.25 -1.68
C THR A 49 -20.13 -0.69 -2.23
N ASN A 50 -20.40 -1.81 -1.55
CA ASN A 50 -21.14 -2.95 -2.07
C ASN A 50 -20.60 -3.50 -3.41
N LEU A 51 -19.33 -3.24 -3.71
CA LEU A 51 -18.64 -3.73 -4.90
C LEU A 51 -17.64 -4.80 -4.51
N LYS A 52 -17.54 -5.87 -5.31
CA LYS A 52 -16.53 -6.92 -5.12
C LYS A 52 -15.17 -6.51 -5.68
N PHE A 53 -14.12 -6.78 -4.92
CA PHE A 53 -12.74 -6.57 -5.32
C PHE A 53 -12.29 -7.67 -6.29
N LYS A 54 -11.88 -7.28 -7.50
CA LYS A 54 -11.64 -8.24 -8.61
C LYS A 54 -10.16 -8.59 -8.81
N SER A 55 -9.27 -7.61 -8.68
CA SER A 55 -7.87 -7.79 -9.04
C SER A 55 -6.93 -6.97 -8.16
N LEU A 56 -5.81 -7.58 -7.79
CA LEU A 56 -4.71 -6.93 -7.09
C LEU A 56 -3.53 -6.78 -8.04
N LYS A 57 -3.10 -5.53 -8.26
CA LYS A 57 -1.85 -5.23 -8.97
C LYS A 57 -0.75 -4.94 -7.96
N SER A 58 0.33 -5.71 -7.98
CA SER A 58 1.50 -5.47 -7.15
C SER A 58 2.77 -5.47 -7.99
N ASN A 59 3.81 -4.78 -7.52
CA ASN A 59 5.15 -4.98 -8.05
C ASN A 59 5.70 -6.34 -7.59
N TYR A 60 6.88 -6.72 -8.07
CA TYR A 60 7.62 -7.92 -7.60
C TYR A 60 8.18 -7.74 -6.17
N GLY A 61 7.57 -6.88 -5.36
CA GLY A 61 7.83 -6.80 -3.93
C GLY A 61 7.44 -8.14 -3.27
N GLY A 62 8.39 -8.77 -2.59
CA GLY A 62 8.18 -10.07 -1.94
C GLY A 62 7.08 -10.06 -0.87
N GLU A 63 6.61 -8.87 -0.45
CA GLU A 63 5.52 -8.73 0.52
C GLU A 63 4.21 -9.41 0.08
N TYR A 64 3.97 -9.50 -1.23
CA TYR A 64 2.76 -10.10 -1.82
C TYR A 64 2.99 -11.50 -2.42
N ASP A 65 4.21 -12.04 -2.33
CA ASP A 65 4.58 -13.29 -3.01
C ASP A 65 4.51 -14.55 -2.13
N ASN A 66 4.05 -14.40 -0.88
CA ASN A 66 3.93 -15.54 0.03
C ASN A 66 2.74 -16.46 -0.34
N GLN A 67 2.86 -17.75 -0.01
CA GLN A 67 1.82 -18.74 -0.32
C GLN A 67 0.48 -18.43 0.35
N LYS A 68 0.51 -17.80 1.54
CA LYS A 68 -0.71 -17.41 2.27
C LYS A 68 -1.52 -16.37 1.46
N PHE A 69 -0.84 -15.40 0.84
CA PHE A 69 -1.43 -14.36 0.00
C PHE A 69 -2.03 -14.97 -1.27
N LYS A 70 -1.28 -15.84 -1.95
CA LYS A 70 -1.75 -16.59 -3.12
C LYS A 70 -3.01 -17.39 -2.81
N ASN A 71 -2.99 -18.17 -1.74
CA ASN A 71 -4.13 -18.99 -1.31
C ASN A 71 -5.35 -18.13 -0.96
N PHE A 72 -5.15 -17.00 -0.28
CA PHE A 72 -6.22 -16.08 0.04
C PHE A 72 -6.86 -15.48 -1.22
N CYS A 73 -6.05 -14.99 -2.16
CA CYS A 73 -6.53 -14.43 -3.42
C CYS A 73 -7.30 -15.48 -4.24
N SER A 74 -6.76 -16.70 -4.35
CA SER A 74 -7.44 -17.80 -5.05
C SER A 74 -8.80 -18.12 -4.42
N LYS A 75 -8.88 -18.24 -3.09
CA LYS A 75 -10.14 -18.48 -2.36
C LYS A 75 -11.17 -17.36 -2.54
N ASN A 76 -10.72 -16.12 -2.68
CA ASN A 76 -11.57 -14.95 -2.87
C ASN A 76 -11.80 -14.61 -4.35
N LEU A 77 -11.33 -15.45 -5.28
CA LEU A 77 -11.41 -15.23 -6.72
C LEU A 77 -10.78 -13.89 -7.17
N ILE A 78 -9.73 -13.47 -6.48
CA ILE A 78 -8.96 -12.25 -6.80
C ILE A 78 -7.86 -12.61 -7.78
N ARG A 79 -7.86 -11.94 -8.93
CA ARG A 79 -6.76 -12.04 -9.90
C ARG A 79 -5.55 -11.25 -9.41
N MET A 80 -4.43 -11.92 -9.17
CA MET A 80 -3.17 -11.23 -8.90
C MET A 80 -2.45 -10.90 -10.21
N ILE A 81 -2.05 -9.64 -10.37
CA ILE A 81 -1.31 -9.12 -11.51
C ILE A 81 0.03 -8.62 -10.98
N LYS A 82 1.12 -9.28 -11.39
CA LYS A 82 2.48 -8.82 -11.11
C LYS A 82 2.96 -7.92 -12.24
N THR A 83 3.35 -6.68 -11.94
CA THR A 83 3.91 -5.76 -12.96
C THR A 83 5.33 -6.16 -13.30
N ILE A 84 5.67 -6.32 -14.57
CA ILE A 84 6.99 -6.80 -15.03
C ILE A 84 8.11 -5.99 -14.37
N PRO A 85 9.20 -6.62 -13.88
CA PRO A 85 10.32 -5.86 -13.34
C PRO A 85 10.89 -4.96 -14.43
N ARG A 86 11.17 -3.69 -14.11
CA ARG A 86 11.68 -2.69 -15.07
C ARG A 86 10.66 -2.18 -16.11
N THR A 87 9.35 -2.28 -15.87
CA THR A 87 8.33 -1.49 -16.58
C THR A 87 7.66 -0.46 -15.64
N PRO A 88 8.32 0.71 -15.42
CA PRO A 88 7.80 1.73 -14.52
C PRO A 88 6.40 2.23 -14.92
N GLU A 89 6.02 2.17 -16.20
CA GLU A 89 4.70 2.65 -16.63
C GLU A 89 3.57 1.85 -16.00
N GLN A 90 3.78 0.55 -15.75
CA GLN A 90 2.75 -0.32 -15.18
C GLN A 90 2.48 -0.01 -13.71
N ASN A 91 3.48 0.47 -12.98
CA ASN A 91 3.37 0.81 -11.56
C ASN A 91 3.41 2.32 -11.29
N GLY A 92 3.48 3.14 -12.35
CA GLY A 92 3.76 4.57 -12.25
C GLY A 92 2.71 5.36 -11.47
N VAL A 93 1.47 4.90 -11.40
CA VAL A 93 0.44 5.52 -10.54
C VAL A 93 0.81 5.38 -9.07
N SER A 94 1.16 4.18 -8.61
CA SER A 94 1.48 3.94 -7.21
C SER A 94 2.80 4.60 -6.81
N GLU A 95 3.80 4.56 -7.69
CA GLU A 95 5.10 5.19 -7.46
C GLU A 95 5.00 6.72 -7.40
N ARG A 96 4.31 7.35 -8.36
CA ARG A 96 4.09 8.80 -8.33
C ARG A 96 3.30 9.22 -7.10
N MET A 97 2.30 8.44 -6.70
CA MET A 97 1.51 8.76 -5.51
C MET A 97 2.34 8.61 -4.23
N ASN A 98 3.14 7.56 -4.09
CA ASN A 98 4.03 7.38 -2.94
C ASN A 98 5.05 8.52 -2.85
N LYS A 99 5.62 8.95 -4.00
CA LYS A 99 6.50 10.12 -4.07
C LYS A 99 5.78 11.38 -3.58
N ASN A 100 4.58 11.65 -4.10
CA ASN A 100 3.78 12.82 -3.72
C ASN A 100 3.44 12.84 -2.22
N LEU A 101 3.05 11.69 -1.66
CA LEU A 101 2.76 11.55 -0.24
C LEU A 101 3.99 11.85 0.63
N ASN A 102 5.15 11.31 0.27
CA ASN A 102 6.40 11.56 0.99
C ASN A 102 6.82 13.04 0.91
N GLU A 103 6.68 13.67 -0.26
CA GLU A 103 6.98 15.08 -0.45
C GLU A 103 6.05 15.98 0.37
N ARG A 104 4.73 15.73 0.33
CA ARG A 104 3.76 16.48 1.13
C ARG A 104 3.99 16.32 2.63
N ALA A 105 4.24 15.09 3.10
CA ALA A 105 4.57 14.84 4.50
C ALA A 105 5.82 15.62 4.93
N ARG A 106 6.84 15.69 4.06
CA ARG A 106 8.05 16.49 4.30
C ARG A 106 7.76 17.99 4.36
N CYS A 107 6.93 18.51 3.45
CA CYS A 107 6.54 19.93 3.44
C CYS A 107 5.78 20.33 4.70
N ILE A 108 4.74 19.55 5.07
CA ILE A 108 3.96 19.80 6.30
C ILE A 108 4.87 19.79 7.52
N ARG A 109 5.81 18.84 7.61
CA ARG A 109 6.77 18.76 8.71
C ARG A 109 7.64 20.02 8.81
N ILE A 110 8.19 20.47 7.69
CA ILE A 110 9.02 21.69 7.64
C ILE A 110 8.21 22.90 8.08
N GLN A 111 6.97 23.02 7.60
CA GLN A 111 6.06 24.09 7.97
C GLN A 111 5.70 24.08 9.47
N SER A 112 5.55 22.89 10.07
CA SER A 112 5.28 22.73 11.50
C SER A 112 6.50 22.97 12.40
N GLY A 113 7.66 23.37 11.85
CA GLY A 113 8.87 23.61 12.63
C GLY A 113 9.47 22.35 13.27
N LEU A 114 9.03 21.16 12.84
CA LEU A 114 9.53 19.90 13.38
C LEU A 114 10.96 19.64 12.89
N PRO A 115 11.84 19.05 13.72
CA PRO A 115 13.22 18.76 13.33
C PRO A 115 13.29 17.99 12.00
N LYS A 116 14.30 18.32 11.18
CA LYS A 116 14.59 17.56 9.94
C LYS A 116 15.10 16.15 10.23
N VAL A 117 15.62 15.95 11.44
CA VAL A 117 16.20 14.71 11.94
C VAL A 117 15.13 13.83 12.54
N PHE A 118 15.35 12.54 12.35
CA PHE A 118 14.53 11.42 12.70
C PHE A 118 15.39 10.53 13.60
#